data_AF-A0A2M7FLJ5-F1
#
_entry.id   AF-A0A2M7FLJ5-F1
#
_cell.length_a   1.000
_cell.length_b   1.000
_cell.length_c   1.000
_cell.angle_alpha   90.00
_cell.angle_beta   90.00
_cell.angle_gamma   90.00
#
_symmetry.space_group_name_H-M   'P 1'
#
loop_
_entity.id
_entity.type
_entity.pdbx_description
1 polymer ?
#
loop_
_entity_poly.entity_id
_entity_poly.type
_entity_poly.pdbx_seq_one_letter_code
_entity_poly.pdbx_strand_id
1 'polypeptide(L)'
;DIKVIVSVAILSRGFDQPDVHHVILARPLKKSFSEHVQQMGRVARPYPGKAFAIVQDHSGNYLRFQASFDKLYNEGVKTLDG
;
A
#
# COMPACT_ATOMS: atom_id res chain seq x y z
N ASP A 1 24.60 -0.06 1.65
CA ASP A 1 23.47 -0.53 0.83
C ASP A 1 22.32 -0.87 1.78
N ILE A 2 21.17 -0.23 1.64
CA ILE A 2 20.01 -0.40 2.53
C ILE A 2 18.97 -1.24 1.78
N LYS A 3 18.62 -2.40 2.33
CA LYS A 3 17.68 -3.34 1.68
C LYS A 3 16.26 -3.28 2.23
N VAL A 4 16.10 -2.82 3.48
CA VAL A 4 14.83 -2.83 4.18
C VAL A 4 14.70 -1.54 4.98
N ILE A 5 13.51 -0.95 4.95
CA ILE A 5 13.12 0.17 5.80
C ILE A 5 11.88 -0.25 6.58
N VAL A 6 11.90 -0.01 7.89
CA VAL A 6 10.79 -0.32 8.79
C VAL A 6 10.23 0.99 9.33
N SER A 7 8.91 1.13 9.29
CA SER A 7 8.23 2.32 9.81
C SER A 7 6.81 1.99 10.28
N VAL A 8 6.33 2.77 11.25
CA VAL A 8 4.98 2.63 11.82
C VAL A 8 3.99 3.63 11.19
N ALA A 9 4.47 4.69 10.53
CA ALA A 9 3.64 5.72 9.87
C ALA A 9 4.41 6.71 8.98
N ILE A 10 5.73 6.87 9.19
CA ILE A 10 6.54 7.93 8.57
C ILE A 10 6.72 7.75 7.05
N LEU A 11 6.60 6.52 6.53
CA LEU A 11 6.69 6.26 5.08
C LEU A 11 5.46 6.74 4.28
N SER A 12 4.45 7.31 4.94
CA SER A 12 3.27 7.89 4.28
C SER A 12 3.62 9.18 3.53
N ARG A 13 4.56 10.01 4.01
CA ARG A 13 4.94 11.30 3.41
C ARG A 13 6.45 11.34 3.10
N GLY A 14 6.82 11.62 1.84
CA GLY A 14 8.20 11.87 1.43
C GLY A 14 9.05 10.65 1.03
N PHE A 15 8.60 9.42 1.30
CA PHE A 15 9.28 8.23 0.79
C PHE A 15 8.79 7.89 -0.63
N ASP A 16 9.56 8.32 -1.62
CA ASP A 16 9.31 8.07 -3.03
C ASP A 16 10.40 7.15 -3.61
N GLN A 17 10.17 5.85 -3.54
CA GLN A 17 11.04 4.85 -4.14
C GLN A 17 10.22 3.90 -5.05
N PRO A 18 10.33 4.00 -6.39
CA PRO A 18 9.53 3.18 -7.31
C PRO A 18 10.04 1.74 -7.47
N ASP A 19 11.32 1.48 -7.20
CA ASP A 19 11.95 0.16 -7.32
C ASP A 19 11.61 -0.81 -6.16
N VAL A 20 10.73 -0.43 -5.24
CA VAL A 20 10.33 -1.30 -4.12
C VAL A 20 9.55 -2.50 -4.66
N HIS A 21 10.08 -3.71 -4.42
CA HIS A 21 9.44 -4.96 -4.85
C HIS A 21 8.48 -5.57 -3.81
N HIS A 22 8.67 -5.28 -2.53
CA HIS A 22 7.98 -5.97 -1.45
C HIS A 22 7.55 -5.00 -0.34
N VAL A 23 6.27 -5.07 0.05
CA VAL A 23 5.73 -4.39 1.24
C VAL A 23 5.21 -5.44 2.23
N ILE A 24 5.59 -5.29 3.50
CA ILE A 24 5.13 -6.12 4.61
C ILE A 24 4.21 -5.28 5.51
N LEU A 25 2.95 -5.69 5.65
CA LEU A 25 1.98 -5.02 6.51
C LEU A 25 1.93 -5.71 7.87
N ALA A 26 2.63 -5.14 8.84
CA ALA A 26 2.74 -5.66 10.20
C ALA A 26 1.89 -4.91 11.26
N ARG A 27 1.15 -3.88 10.85
CA ARG A 27 0.24 -3.11 11.72
C ARG A 27 -1.22 -3.26 11.30
N PRO A 28 -2.13 -3.70 12.20
CA PRO A 28 -3.55 -3.72 11.91
C PRO A 28 -4.14 -2.31 11.88
N LEU A 29 -4.79 -1.98 10.77
CA LEU A 29 -5.53 -0.74 10.57
C LEU A 29 -6.99 -0.95 11.00
N LYS A 30 -7.48 -0.12 11.92
CA LYS A 30 -8.86 -0.25 12.44
C LYS A 30 -9.92 0.31 11.48
N LYS A 31 -9.70 1.50 10.90
CA LYS A 31 -10.68 2.20 10.05
C LYS A 31 -10.07 2.93 8.84
N SER A 32 -8.74 2.95 8.72
CA SER A 32 -8.05 3.80 7.74
C SER A 32 -7.85 3.07 6.41
N PHE A 33 -8.89 3.00 5.58
CA PHE A 33 -8.77 2.43 4.22
C PHE A 33 -7.85 3.26 3.33
N SER A 34 -7.89 4.60 3.45
CA SER A 34 -7.00 5.50 2.72
C SER A 34 -5.52 5.21 2.99
N GLU A 35 -5.17 4.94 4.25
CA GLU A 35 -3.80 4.56 4.60
C GLU A 35 -3.42 3.21 3.98
N HIS A 36 -4.33 2.23 3.94
CA HIS A 36 -4.08 0.96 3.27
C HIS A 36 -3.81 1.17 1.76
N VAL A 37 -4.63 1.96 1.07
CA VAL A 37 -4.45 2.28 -0.35
C VAL A 37 -3.12 2.99 -0.58
N GLN A 38 -2.75 3.95 0.28
CA GLN A 38 -1.47 4.64 0.19
C GLN A 38 -0.28 3.68 0.35
N GLN A 39 -0.35 2.73 1.30
CA GLN A 39 0.67 1.70 1.48
C GLN A 39 0.81 0.82 0.23
N MET A 40 -0.32 0.36 -0.34
CA MET A 40 -0.33 -0.43 -1.58
C MET A 40 0.26 0.37 -2.76
N GLY A 41 -0.06 1.66 -2.86
CA GLY A 41 0.46 2.55 -3.89
C GLY A 41 1.99 2.70 -3.88
N ARG A 42 2.66 2.46 -2.74
CA ARG A 42 4.13 2.49 -2.67
C ARG A 42 4.78 1.34 -3.44
N VAL A 43 4.16 0.17 -3.46
CA VAL A 43 4.68 -1.00 -4.18
C VAL A 43 4.06 -1.16 -5.56
N ALA A 44 2.88 -0.61 -5.83
CA ALA A 44 2.20 -0.77 -7.11
C ALA A 44 2.83 0.02 -8.27
N ARG A 45 3.79 0.92 -8.00
CA ARG A 45 4.41 1.74 -9.04
C ARG A 45 5.27 0.91 -10.01
N PRO A 46 5.09 1.07 -11.33
CA PRO A 46 5.94 0.44 -12.33
C PRO A 46 7.40 0.90 -12.21
N TYR A 47 8.34 0.01 -12.49
CA TYR A 47 9.77 0.30 -12.54
C TYR A 47 10.47 -0.66 -13.51
N PRO A 48 11.50 -0.23 -14.27
CA PRO A 48 12.23 -1.14 -15.18
C PRO A 48 12.76 -2.38 -14.45
N GLY A 49 12.47 -3.57 -14.98
CA GLY A 49 12.88 -4.84 -14.36
C GLY A 49 11.95 -5.35 -13.24
N LYS A 50 10.92 -4.59 -12.86
CA LYS A 50 9.91 -5.01 -11.88
C LYS A 50 8.69 -5.61 -12.59
N ALA A 51 8.69 -6.93 -12.71
CA ALA A 51 7.59 -7.67 -13.33
C ALA A 51 6.33 -7.72 -12.44
N PHE A 52 6.51 -7.77 -11.12
CA PHE A 52 5.42 -7.79 -10.15
C PHE A 52 5.86 -7.20 -8.81
N ALA A 53 4.86 -6.89 -7.99
CA ALA A 53 5.00 -6.42 -6.61
C ALA A 53 4.42 -7.48 -5.66
N ILE A 54 5.04 -7.65 -4.49
CA ILE A 54 4.53 -8.51 -3.43
C ILE A 54 3.98 -7.66 -2.29
N VAL A 55 2.80 -8.01 -1.82
CA VAL A 55 2.23 -7.48 -0.57
C VAL A 55 2.00 -8.64 0.37
N GLN A 56 2.74 -8.66 1.48
CA GLN A 56 2.62 -9.66 2.53
C GLN A 56 1.94 -9.06 3.73
N ASP A 57 0.70 -9.48 3.99
CA ASP A 57 -0.15 -8.90 5.02
C ASP A 57 -0.31 -9.83 6.24
N HIS A 58 0.44 -9.54 7.30
CA HIS A 58 0.32 -10.23 8.59
C HIS A 58 -0.79 -9.65 9.47
N SER A 59 -1.41 -8.54 9.06
CA SER A 59 -2.32 -7.74 9.88
C SER A 59 -3.79 -7.90 9.49
N GLY A 60 -4.04 -8.62 8.40
CA GLY A 60 -5.37 -8.84 7.82
C GLY A 60 -6.01 -7.55 7.30
N ASN A 61 -5.22 -6.54 6.93
CA ASN A 61 -5.73 -5.29 6.37
C ASN A 61 -6.43 -5.50 5.03
N TYR A 62 -5.86 -6.32 4.14
CA TYR A 62 -6.42 -6.62 2.83
C TYR A 62 -7.81 -7.24 2.98
N LEU A 63 -7.93 -8.31 3.77
CA LEU A 63 -9.22 -8.95 4.05
C LEU A 63 -10.21 -8.00 4.73
N ARG A 64 -9.73 -7.18 5.68
CA ARG A 64 -10.58 -6.20 6.38
C ARG A 64 -11.16 -5.14 5.44
N PHE A 65 -10.43 -4.75 4.41
CA PHE A 65 -10.84 -3.71 3.46
C PHE A 65 -11.24 -4.24 2.09
N GLN A 66 -11.40 -5.56 1.92
CA GLN A 66 -11.63 -6.19 0.62
C GLN A 66 -12.77 -5.53 -0.15
N ALA A 67 -13.95 -5.38 0.47
CA ALA A 67 -15.10 -4.74 -0.18
C ALA A 67 -14.82 -3.29 -0.62
N SER A 68 -14.08 -2.52 0.19
CA SER A 68 -13.68 -1.14 -0.16
C SER A 68 -12.64 -1.12 -1.29
N PHE A 69 -11.72 -2.08 -1.29
CA PHE A 69 -10.69 -2.23 -2.31
C PHE A 69 -11.28 -2.67 -3.65
N ASP A 70 -12.19 -3.63 -3.65
CA ASP A 70 -12.90 -4.09 -4.86
C ASP A 70 -13.69 -2.94 -5.48
N LYS A 71 -14.38 -2.14 -4.65
CA LYS A 71 -15.06 -0.93 -5.12
C LYS A 71 -14.09 0.05 -5.76
N LEU A 72 -12.97 0.36 -5.10
CA LEU A 72 -11.95 1.26 -5.63
C LEU A 72 -11.37 0.76 -6.96
N TYR A 73 -11.10 -0.54 -7.07
CA TYR A 73 -10.52 -1.14 -8.26
C TYR A 73 -11.49 -1.10 -9.45
N ASN A 74 -12.75 -1.43 -9.24
CA ASN A 74 -13.74 -1.51 -10.32
C ASN A 74 -14.36 -0.16 -10.69
N GLU A 75 -14.55 0.73 -9.71
CA GLU A 75 -15.26 2.00 -9.92
C GLU A 75 -14.35 3.24 -9.93
N GLY A 76 -13.09 3.09 -9.52
CA GLY A 76 -12.17 4.21 -9.33
C GLY A 76 -12.57 5.15 -8.17
N VAL A 77 -11.84 6.26 -8.06
CA VAL A 77 -12.15 7.32 -7.09
C VAL A 77 -13.20 8.25 -7.70
N LYS A 78 -14.35 8.40 -7.03
CA LYS A 78 -15.45 9.27 -7.50
C LYS A 78 -15.42 10.68 -6.91
N THR A 79 -14.91 10.82 -5.69
CA THR A 79 -14.76 12.09 -4.99
C THR A 79 -13.39 12.14 -4.34
N LEU A 80 -12.75 13.32 -4.36
CA LEU A 80 -11.57 13.61 -3.57
C LEU A 80 -12.07 14.38 -2.35
N ASP A 81 -12.08 13.74 -1.19
CA ASP A 81 -12.27 14.47 0.07
C ASP A 81 -10.96 15.21 0.36
N GLY A 82 -11.04 16.54 0.33
CA GLY A 82 -9.95 17.47 0.68
C GLY A 82 -9.81 17.68 2.17
#